data_AF-A0A139BN16-F1
#
_entry.id   AF-A0A139BN16-F1
#
_cell.length_a   1.000
_cell.length_b   1.000
_cell.length_c   1.000
_cell.angle_alpha   90.00
_cell.angle_beta   90.00
_cell.angle_gamma   90.00
#
_symmetry.space_group_name_H-M   'P 1'
#
loop_
_entity.id
_entity.type
_entity.pdbx_description
1 polymer ?
#
loop_
_entity_poly.entity_id
_entity_poly.type
_entity_poly.pdbx_seq_one_letter_code
_entity_poly.pdbx_strand_id
1 'polypeptide(L)'
;MDSRDVALQSVMSTVMVPHFSELVELDTPGNRILMASNGIWLEVCRAWFYARVPIAKPLSMATPYGMVSEVLRFGFGKLPSAMVAR
;
A
#
# COMPACT_ATOMS: atom_id res chain seq x y z
N MET A 1 -19.08 13.32 -11.17
CA MET A 1 -18.68 11.97 -10.71
C MET A 1 -19.83 11.42 -9.88
N ASP A 2 -20.17 10.13 -10.01
CA ASP A 2 -21.22 9.50 -9.19
C ASP A 2 -20.83 9.58 -7.71
N SER A 3 -21.79 9.84 -6.82
CA SER A 3 -21.51 10.00 -5.39
C SER A 3 -20.95 8.73 -4.75
N ARG A 4 -21.29 7.55 -5.29
CA ARG A 4 -20.75 6.26 -4.85
C ARG A 4 -19.30 6.09 -5.24
N ASP A 5 -18.91 6.57 -6.41
CA ASP A 5 -17.51 6.55 -6.84
C ASP A 5 -16.65 7.48 -5.97
N VAL A 6 -17.19 8.65 -5.61
CA VAL A 6 -16.54 9.58 -4.68
C VAL A 6 -16.38 8.95 -3.30
N ALA A 7 -17.43 8.30 -2.78
CA ALA A 7 -17.37 7.59 -1.50
C ALA A 7 -16.37 6.43 -1.53
N LEU A 8 -16.29 5.69 -2.63
CA LEU A 8 -15.29 4.62 -2.81
C LEU A 8 -13.87 5.19 -2.77
N GLN A 9 -13.60 6.29 -3.49
CA GLN A 9 -12.29 6.92 -3.51
C GLN A 9 -11.92 7.59 -2.18
N SER A 10 -12.89 8.02 -1.37
CA SER A 10 -12.59 8.59 -0.05
C SER A 10 -12.18 7.54 0.98
N VAL A 11 -12.70 6.31 0.88
CA VAL A 11 -12.37 5.20 1.81
C VAL A 11 -11.23 4.31 1.32
N MET A 12 -11.04 4.21 0.01
CA MET A 12 -10.02 3.36 -0.64
C MET A 12 -9.44 4.09 -1.85
N SER A 13 -8.69 5.15 -1.57
CA SER A 13 -8.07 5.97 -2.62
C SER A 13 -7.06 5.16 -3.43
N THR A 14 -6.90 5.51 -4.70
CA THR A 14 -5.77 5.06 -5.53
C THR A 14 -4.77 6.19 -5.68
N VAL A 15 -3.51 5.95 -5.32
CA VAL A 15 -2.43 6.93 -5.40
C VAL A 15 -1.38 6.47 -6.41
N MET A 16 -1.00 7.37 -7.32
CA MET A 16 0.15 7.16 -8.20
C MET A 16 1.43 7.33 -7.39
N VAL A 17 2.31 6.32 -7.41
CA VAL A 17 3.57 6.39 -6.65
C VAL A 17 4.48 7.46 -7.28
N PRO A 18 4.98 8.44 -6.50
CA PRO A 18 5.86 9.47 -7.03
C PRO A 18 7.14 8.88 -7.61
N HIS A 19 7.55 9.38 -8.79
CA HIS A 19 8.78 8.90 -9.45
C HIS A 19 10.03 9.65 -8.96
N PHE A 20 9.90 10.94 -8.63
CA PHE A 20 11.02 11.83 -8.28
C PHE A 20 11.13 12.13 -6.77
N SER A 21 10.26 11.55 -5.95
CA SER A 21 10.24 11.74 -4.50
C SER A 21 9.87 10.43 -3.81
N GLU A 22 10.08 10.37 -2.50
CA GLU A 22 9.61 9.24 -1.71
C GLU A 22 8.08 9.22 -1.61
N LEU A 23 7.53 8.02 -1.49
CA LEU A 23 6.12 7.83 -1.12
C LEU A 23 5.97 8.11 0.37
N VAL A 24 5.20 9.15 0.72
CA VAL A 24 4.79 9.40 2.10
C VAL A 24 3.84 8.29 2.53
N GLU A 25 4.25 7.51 3.52
CA GLU A 25 3.45 6.41 4.07
C GLU A 25 2.17 6.90 4.76
N LEU A 26 1.15 6.03 4.83
CA LEU A 26 0.00 6.29 5.70
C LEU A 26 0.43 6.36 7.18
N ASP A 27 0.19 7.50 7.80
CA ASP A 27 0.46 7.78 9.22
C ASP A 27 -0.76 7.53 10.13
N THR A 28 -1.94 7.41 9.54
CA THR A 28 -3.21 7.17 10.21
C THR A 28 -3.84 5.85 9.76
N PRO A 29 -4.68 5.22 10.59
CA PRO A 29 -5.34 3.97 10.22
C PRO A 29 -6.16 4.11 8.93
N GLY A 30 -5.86 3.27 7.95
CA GLY A 30 -6.47 3.35 6.63
C GLY A 30 -5.87 2.37 5.65
N ASN A 31 -6.36 2.40 4.42
CA ASN A 31 -5.81 1.63 3.32
C ASN A 31 -5.98 2.38 2.00
N ARG A 32 -5.04 2.18 1.10
CA ARG A 32 -5.09 2.73 -0.26
C ARG A 32 -4.42 1.79 -1.25
N ILE A 33 -4.83 1.91 -2.51
CA ILE A 33 -4.17 1.26 -3.63
C ILE A 33 -3.03 2.16 -4.09
N LEU A 34 -1.87 1.57 -4.39
CA LEU A 34 -0.74 2.27 -4.98
C LEU A 34 -0.53 1.78 -6.41
N MET A 35 -0.52 2.69 -7.36
CA MET A 35 -0.13 2.44 -8.74
C MET A 35 1.36 2.75 -8.90
N ALA A 36 2.18 1.69 -8.95
CA ALA A 36 3.64 1.78 -9.07
C ALA A 36 4.11 1.29 -10.44
N SER A 37 5.35 1.60 -10.81
CA SER A 37 5.96 1.03 -12.03
C SER A 37 6.25 -0.46 -11.92
N ASN A 38 6.34 -0.98 -10.70
CA ASN A 38 6.56 -2.39 -10.43
C ASN A 38 5.31 -3.15 -9.97
N GLY A 39 4.10 -2.63 -10.26
CA GLY A 39 2.84 -3.35 -10.02
C GLY A 39 1.77 -2.49 -9.35
N ILE A 40 0.66 -3.14 -9.01
CA ILE A 40 -0.38 -2.56 -8.17
C ILE A 40 -0.19 -3.12 -6.76
N TRP A 41 -0.21 -2.23 -5.79
CA TRP A 41 0.06 -2.56 -4.39
C TRP A 41 -1.07 -2.12 -3.48
N LEU A 42 -1.21 -2.82 -2.36
CA LEU A 42 -2.04 -2.41 -1.26
C LEU A 42 -1.15 -1.87 -0.14
N GLU A 43 -1.43 -0.65 0.31
CA GLU A 43 -0.87 -0.10 1.54
C GLU A 43 -1.94 -0.13 2.63
N VAL A 44 -1.56 -0.65 3.80
CA VAL A 44 -2.45 -0.79 4.96
C VAL A 44 -1.74 -0.23 6.18
N CYS A 45 -2.39 0.70 6.87
CA CYS A 45 -2.00 1.16 8.19
C CYS A 45 -3.11 0.80 9.18
N ARG A 46 -2.74 0.17 10.29
CA ARG A 46 -3.60 -0.15 11.44
C ARG A 46 -2.86 0.26 12.71
N ALA A 47 -3.59 0.40 13.80
CA ALA A 47 -3.01 0.77 15.09
C ALA A 47 -1.86 -0.16 15.55
N TRP A 48 -1.84 -1.41 15.08
CA TRP A 48 -0.86 -2.42 15.49
C TRP A 48 0.07 -2.89 14.36
N PHE A 49 -0.13 -2.46 13.11
CA PHE A 49 0.81 -2.78 12.02
C PHE A 49 0.71 -1.85 10.81
N TYR A 50 1.80 -1.81 10.05
CA TYR A 50 1.89 -1.24 8.72
C TYR A 50 2.30 -2.33 7.73
N ALA A 51 1.66 -2.37 6.57
CA ALA A 51 2.03 -3.28 5.50
C ALA A 51 1.93 -2.62 4.12
N ARG A 52 2.81 -3.06 3.22
CA ARG A 52 2.72 -2.80 1.79
C ARG A 52 2.97 -4.11 1.06
N VAL A 53 1.98 -4.55 0.27
CA VAL A 53 2.00 -5.87 -0.39
C VAL A 53 1.58 -5.76 -1.86
N PRO A 54 2.17 -6.54 -2.77
CA PRO A 54 1.76 -6.56 -4.16
C PRO A 54 0.42 -7.27 -4.30
N ILE A 55 -0.48 -6.70 -5.11
CA ILE A 55 -1.79 -7.30 -5.43
C ILE A 55 -1.98 -7.53 -6.93
N ALA A 56 -1.19 -6.90 -7.78
CA ALA A 56 -1.11 -7.23 -9.20
C ALA A 56 0.29 -6.99 -9.76
N LYS A 57 0.63 -7.74 -10.82
CA LYS A 57 1.89 -7.61 -11.56
C LYS A 57 1.98 -6.24 -12.28
N PRO A 58 3.18 -5.77 -12.65
CA PRO A 58 3.35 -4.59 -13.49
C PRO A 58 2.54 -4.69 -14.79
N LEU A 59 2.11 -3.54 -15.31
CA LEU A 59 1.54 -3.47 -16.66
C LEU A 59 2.60 -3.87 -17.69
N SER A 60 2.16 -4.34 -18.86
CA SER A 60 3.05 -4.66 -20.00
C SER A 60 3.64 -3.43 -20.69
N MET A 61 3.38 -2.23 -20.16
CA MET A 61 3.88 -0.96 -20.65
C MET A 61 4.60 -0.20 -19.53
N ALA A 62 5.55 0.64 -19.91
CA ALA A 62 6.19 1.55 -18.97
C ALA A 62 5.16 2.53 -18.40
N THR A 63 5.15 2.69 -17.08
CA THR A 63 4.34 3.71 -16.39
C THR A 63 5.27 4.76 -15.77
N PRO A 64 4.85 6.03 -15.71
CA PRO A 64 5.69 7.15 -15.25
C PRO A 64 5.73 7.25 -13.71
N TYR A 65 5.62 6.13 -13.00
CA TYR A 65 5.48 6.08 -11.55
C TYR A 65 6.74 5.56 -10.87
N GLY A 66 6.90 5.86 -9.60
CA GLY A 66 7.95 5.28 -8.77
C GLY A 66 7.75 3.80 -8.49
N MET A 67 8.75 3.19 -7.87
CA MET A 67 8.69 1.80 -7.39
C MET A 67 8.44 1.78 -5.89
N VAL A 68 7.86 0.70 -5.40
CA VAL A 68 7.74 0.41 -3.96
C VAL A 68 8.22 -1.00 -3.65
N SER A 69 8.53 -1.28 -2.40
CA SER A 69 8.90 -2.62 -1.92
C SER A 69 7.88 -3.17 -0.94
N GLU A 70 7.92 -4.49 -0.74
CA GLU A 70 7.18 -5.13 0.35
C GLU A 70 7.66 -4.64 1.71
N VAL A 71 6.72 -4.38 2.60
CA VAL A 71 6.98 -3.97 3.98
C VAL A 71 5.96 -4.65 4.88
N LEU A 72 6.42 -5.14 6.02
CA LEU A 72 5.57 -5.54 7.15
C LEU A 72 6.25 -5.09 8.45
N ARG A 73 5.61 -4.18 9.18
CA ARG A 73 6.09 -3.66 10.47
C ARG A 73 4.98 -3.76 11.49
N PHE A 74 5.20 -4.45 12.60
CA PHE A 74 4.26 -4.46 13.72
C PHE A 74 4.60 -3.35 14.70
N GLY A 75 3.58 -2.71 15.28
CA GLY A 75 3.77 -1.69 16.32
C GLY A 75 4.38 -2.26 17.61
N PHE A 76 4.29 -3.57 17.81
CA PHE A 76 4.91 -4.31 18.91
C PHE A 76 6.26 -4.97 18.53
N GLY A 77 6.85 -4.60 17.40
CA GLY A 77 8.15 -5.12 16.97
C GLY A 77 8.06 -6.44 16.21
N LYS A 78 8.64 -7.52 16.75
CA LYS A 78 8.65 -8.84 16.08
C LYS A 78 7.58 -9.73 16.70
N LEU A 79 6.80 -10.40 15.85
CA LEU A 79 5.97 -11.52 16.31
C LEU A 79 6.88 -12.63 16.86
N PRO A 80 6.60 -13.18 18.05
CA PRO A 80 7.31 -14.34 18.55
C PRO A 80 7.13 -15.51 17.58
N SER A 81 8.22 -16.08 17.07
CA SER A 81 8.19 -17.18 16.09
C SER A 81 7.41 -18.39 16.61
N ALA A 82 7.46 -18.64 17.92
CA ALA A 82 6.70 -19.70 18.60
C ALA A 82 5.17 -19.59 18.44
N MET A 83 4.63 -18.41 18.13
CA MET A 83 3.18 -18.21 17.93
C MET A 83 2.75 -18.36 16.47
N VAL A 84 3.69 -18.46 15.53
CA VAL A 84 3.43 -18.44 14.08
C VAL A 84 3.89 -19.73 13.40
N ALA A 85 4.85 -20.45 14.00
CA ALA A 85 5.28 -21.76 13.51
C ALA A 85 4.13 -22.77 13.61
N ARG A 86 3.74 -23.33 12.46
CA ARG A 86 2.85 -24.48 12.34
C ARG A 86 3.65 -25.77 12.42
#